data_AF-A0A9E3M8N6-F1
#
_entry.id   AF-A0A9E3M8N6-F1
#
_cell.length_a   1.000
_cell.length_b   1.000
_cell.length_c   1.000
_cell.angle_alpha   90.00
_cell.angle_beta   90.00
_cell.angle_gamma   90.00
#
_symmetry.space_group_name_H-M   'P 1'
#
loop_
_entity.id
_entity.type
_entity.pdbx_description
1 polymer ?
#
loop_
_entity_poly.entity_id
_entity_poly.type
_entity_poly.pdbx_seq_one_letter_code
_entity_poly.pdbx_strand_id
1 'polypeptide(L)'
;MWRISFALVIVGLCVNTAAGLPGSGTQQDPWRIESLADFDEFAADANYWDDYTRLETDVNLAGRTYTNAVIAPDTNNSDWQFDGIDFMGVFDGNNHKITNLTIDDGGTGNDYLGLFGSIGEYGEVVNLGLEGGSVSGDELVGGLAAMGSVSITKNCYFTGNVSGNWGVGGLVGVWSGNVENCYFTGSVIGSWMVGGLLSGGGPGFISNCYSTGDVNGVEVVGGLVGINGALLISNCYSTSDVKGANDIGGLVGYNAGDGFLNQPGYIFNSYSTGSVHGTSYVGGLVGRNAYYGSVVLNCYSTGSVSGYNYIGGLVGENYDDGIISNCYSIGDVNGVQYVGGLVGWNYQGGISNNSFWDTDTQTHGVTESIGVDQGTTTNVSGLPTAQMQTRSTFTSAGWDFVEIWLINDGATYPVLRQEIRSDLNGDGRVDFADFAIFADHWLEGTGI
;
A
#
# COMPACT_ATOMS: atom_id res chain seq x y z
N MET A 1 -39.31 37.66 70.45
CA MET A 1 -39.55 37.86 69.00
C MET A 1 -38.55 36.99 68.25
N TRP A 2 -38.99 35.85 67.74
CA TRP A 2 -38.16 34.93 66.99
C TRP A 2 -38.03 35.44 65.55
N ARG A 3 -36.80 35.62 65.08
CA ARG A 3 -36.47 35.96 63.69
C ARG A 3 -36.26 34.65 62.93
N ILE A 4 -37.03 34.44 61.86
CA ILE A 4 -36.80 33.38 60.89
C ILE A 4 -36.34 34.07 59.61
N SER A 5 -35.08 33.88 59.25
CA SER A 5 -34.50 34.28 57.97
C SER A 5 -34.60 33.10 57.01
N PHE A 6 -35.31 33.26 55.90
CA PHE A 6 -35.30 32.30 54.80
C PHE A 6 -34.08 32.57 53.93
N ALA A 7 -33.15 31.60 53.89
CA ALA A 7 -32.10 31.56 52.89
C ALA A 7 -32.66 30.89 51.62
N LEU A 8 -32.73 31.65 50.54
CA LEU A 8 -33.05 31.16 49.21
C LEU A 8 -31.82 30.41 48.68
N VAL A 9 -31.84 29.08 48.71
CA VAL A 9 -30.82 28.26 48.06
C VAL A 9 -31.19 28.17 46.58
N ILE A 10 -30.53 28.97 45.74
CA ILE A 10 -30.55 28.78 44.29
C ILE A 10 -29.63 27.59 44.02
N VAL A 11 -30.20 26.39 43.85
CA VAL A 11 -29.50 25.28 43.23
C VAL A 11 -29.46 25.60 41.74
N GLY A 12 -28.35 26.20 41.29
CA GLY A 12 -28.02 26.25 39.88
C GLY A 12 -27.81 24.82 39.40
N LEU A 13 -28.83 24.22 38.79
CA LEU A 13 -28.65 23.09 37.90
C LEU A 13 -27.80 23.60 36.74
N CYS A 14 -26.48 23.42 36.82
CA CYS A 14 -25.65 23.36 35.62
C CYS A 14 -26.15 22.14 34.84
N VAL A 15 -27.06 22.38 33.92
CA VAL A 15 -27.22 21.50 32.77
C VAL A 15 -25.94 21.74 31.98
N ASN A 16 -24.93 20.89 32.18
CA ASN A 16 -23.89 20.73 31.17
C ASN A 16 -24.60 20.08 29.98
N THR A 17 -25.25 20.88 29.16
CA THR A 17 -25.30 20.53 27.74
C THR A 17 -23.83 20.53 27.34
N ALA A 18 -23.26 19.37 27.07
CA ALA A 18 -21.98 19.32 26.38
C ALA A 18 -22.14 20.26 25.18
N ALA A 19 -21.38 21.35 25.17
CA ALA A 19 -21.32 22.15 23.97
C ALA A 19 -20.69 21.22 22.95
N GLY A 20 -21.41 20.93 21.85
CA GLY A 20 -20.88 20.10 20.79
C GLY A 20 -19.54 20.63 20.27
N LEU A 21 -18.89 19.87 19.40
CA LEU A 21 -17.61 20.26 18.82
C LEU A 21 -17.62 21.71 18.31
N PRO A 22 -16.54 22.49 18.49
CA PRO A 22 -16.46 23.83 17.92
C PRO A 22 -16.52 23.78 16.38
N GLY A 23 -17.46 24.50 15.78
CA GLY A 23 -17.62 24.59 14.33
C GLY A 23 -19.07 24.46 13.90
N SER A 24 -19.30 24.19 12.62
CA SER A 24 -20.63 23.89 12.07
C SER A 24 -20.63 22.71 11.10
N GLY A 25 -19.52 22.00 10.96
CA GLY A 25 -19.39 20.83 10.07
C GLY A 25 -19.28 21.18 8.58
N THR A 26 -19.18 22.47 8.25
CA THR A 26 -19.06 22.92 6.85
C THR A 26 -17.60 23.00 6.44
N GLN A 27 -17.32 22.96 5.13
CA GLN A 27 -15.95 23.10 4.62
C GLN A 27 -15.25 24.40 5.10
N GLN A 28 -15.99 25.50 5.25
CA GLN A 28 -15.44 26.78 5.71
C GLN A 28 -15.32 26.88 7.23
N ASP A 29 -16.03 26.04 7.96
CA ASP A 29 -16.10 26.03 9.42
C ASP A 29 -16.30 24.57 9.91
N PRO A 30 -15.25 23.73 9.76
CA PRO A 30 -15.32 22.31 10.10
C PRO A 30 -15.49 22.12 11.61
N TRP A 31 -15.98 20.96 12.03
CA TRP A 31 -15.85 20.52 13.41
C TRP A 31 -14.38 20.41 13.77
N ARG A 32 -13.97 21.06 14.87
CA ARG A 32 -12.56 21.12 15.29
C ARG A 32 -12.32 20.23 16.49
N ILE A 33 -11.31 19.36 16.37
CA ILE A 33 -10.81 18.52 17.45
C ILE A 33 -9.61 19.24 18.06
N GLU A 34 -9.84 19.94 19.17
CA GLU A 34 -8.83 20.76 19.87
C GLU A 34 -8.24 20.02 21.10
N SER A 35 -8.75 18.82 21.41
CA SER A 35 -8.33 18.01 22.56
C SER A 35 -8.69 16.52 22.40
N LEU A 36 -8.16 15.68 23.30
CA LEU A 36 -8.55 14.28 23.40
C LEU A 36 -10.04 14.08 23.74
N ALA A 37 -10.63 15.01 24.50
CA ALA A 37 -12.05 14.94 24.84
C ALA A 37 -12.93 15.23 23.61
N ASP A 38 -12.51 16.16 22.76
CA ASP A 38 -13.19 16.44 21.49
C ASP A 38 -13.09 15.25 20.54
N PHE A 39 -11.93 14.58 20.50
CA PHE A 39 -11.78 13.35 19.73
C PHE A 39 -12.72 12.24 20.23
N ASP A 40 -12.82 12.06 21.55
CA ASP A 40 -13.75 11.10 22.16
C ASP A 40 -15.21 11.43 21.85
N GLU A 41 -15.58 12.71 21.81
CA GLU A 41 -16.92 13.16 21.42
C GLU A 41 -17.20 12.87 19.94
N PHE A 42 -16.27 13.24 19.05
CA PHE A 42 -16.37 12.96 17.61
C PHE A 42 -16.53 11.46 17.32
N ALA A 43 -15.71 10.64 17.97
CA ALA A 43 -15.71 9.19 17.78
C ALA A 43 -16.98 8.51 18.32
N ALA A 44 -17.69 9.13 19.26
CA ALA A 44 -18.88 8.55 19.88
C ALA A 44 -20.21 8.97 19.23
N ASP A 45 -20.22 10.01 18.38
CA ASP A 45 -21.44 10.55 17.79
C ASP A 45 -21.39 10.58 16.26
N ALA A 46 -22.19 9.69 15.64
CA ALA A 46 -22.31 9.58 14.19
C ALA A 46 -22.88 10.83 13.51
N ASN A 47 -23.47 11.77 14.27
CA ASN A 47 -23.93 13.05 13.70
C ASN A 47 -22.79 13.90 13.11
N TYR A 48 -21.53 13.60 13.45
CA TYR A 48 -20.36 14.28 12.88
C TYR A 48 -19.79 13.60 11.62
N TRP A 49 -20.22 12.37 11.30
CA TRP A 49 -19.54 11.52 10.33
C TRP A 49 -19.88 11.79 8.87
N ASP A 50 -20.86 12.66 8.60
CA ASP A 50 -21.22 13.14 7.25
C ASP A 50 -20.69 14.55 6.96
N ASP A 51 -19.99 15.17 7.92
CA ASP A 51 -19.56 16.57 7.90
C ASP A 51 -18.04 16.71 7.69
N TYR A 52 -17.58 17.96 7.60
CA TYR A 52 -16.15 18.30 7.59
C TYR A 52 -15.63 18.40 9.03
N THR A 53 -14.60 17.62 9.33
CA THR A 53 -13.90 17.58 10.63
C THR A 53 -12.41 17.80 10.43
N ARG A 54 -11.77 18.53 11.34
CA ARG A 54 -10.34 18.83 11.29
C ARG A 54 -9.66 18.72 12.66
N LEU A 55 -8.47 18.12 12.68
CA LEU A 55 -7.60 18.17 13.86
C LEU A 55 -6.94 19.55 14.01
N GLU A 56 -6.95 20.09 15.22
CA GLU A 56 -6.20 21.30 15.60
C GLU A 56 -5.05 20.99 16.57
N THR A 57 -4.93 19.73 16.98
CA THR A 57 -3.86 19.22 17.85
C THR A 57 -3.60 17.76 17.57
N ASP A 58 -2.42 17.29 17.96
CA ASP A 58 -2.14 15.86 18.06
C ASP A 58 -3.00 15.23 19.16
N VAL A 59 -3.43 13.99 18.93
CA VAL A 59 -4.22 13.17 19.85
C VAL A 59 -3.37 11.99 20.34
N ASN A 60 -3.40 11.70 21.63
CA ASN A 60 -2.66 10.59 22.22
C ASN A 60 -3.61 9.59 22.89
N LEU A 61 -3.63 8.36 22.37
CA LEU A 61 -4.50 7.28 22.83
C LEU A 61 -3.81 6.32 23.82
N ALA A 62 -2.62 6.68 24.33
CA ALA A 62 -1.86 5.84 25.24
C ALA A 62 -2.68 5.41 26.48
N GLY A 63 -2.58 4.13 26.83
CA GLY A 63 -3.29 3.53 27.96
C GLY A 63 -4.74 3.14 27.67
N ARG A 64 -5.16 3.21 26.40
CA ARG A 64 -6.47 2.75 25.93
C ARG A 64 -6.29 1.52 25.06
N THR A 65 -7.22 0.57 25.19
CA THR A 65 -7.35 -0.59 24.29
C THR A 65 -8.78 -0.65 23.84
N TYR A 66 -8.98 -0.58 22.53
CA TYR A 66 -10.29 -0.70 21.89
C TYR A 66 -10.49 -2.15 21.44
N THR A 67 -11.74 -2.61 21.41
CA THR A 67 -12.11 -3.94 20.88
C THR A 67 -12.92 -3.84 19.60
N ASN A 68 -13.19 -2.63 19.13
CA ASN A 68 -13.84 -2.31 17.85
C ASN A 68 -13.05 -1.17 17.22
N ALA A 69 -13.35 -0.82 15.96
CA ALA A 69 -12.87 0.45 15.42
C ALA A 69 -13.28 1.65 16.27
N VAL A 70 -12.48 2.72 16.21
CA VAL A 70 -12.69 3.90 17.05
C VAL A 70 -13.80 4.79 16.50
N ILE A 71 -13.84 4.95 15.18
CA ILE A 71 -14.82 5.73 14.41
C ILE A 71 -15.52 4.78 13.44
N ALA A 72 -16.82 4.97 13.22
CA ALA A 72 -17.61 4.10 12.34
C ALA A 72 -17.41 2.60 12.62
N PRO A 73 -17.56 2.13 13.88
CA PRO A 73 -17.42 0.72 14.19
C PRO A 73 -18.58 -0.10 13.63
N ASP A 74 -18.28 -1.35 13.29
CA ASP A 74 -19.33 -2.35 13.12
C ASP A 74 -20.06 -2.56 14.46
N THR A 75 -21.37 -2.79 14.37
CA THR A 75 -22.23 -2.96 15.55
C THR A 75 -22.67 -4.41 15.77
N ASN A 76 -22.34 -5.32 14.84
CA ASN A 76 -22.71 -6.73 14.90
C ASN A 76 -21.68 -7.64 14.22
N ASN A 77 -20.72 -8.12 15.00
CA ASN A 77 -19.68 -9.05 14.55
C ASN A 77 -20.14 -10.52 14.37
N SER A 78 -21.45 -10.79 14.32
CA SER A 78 -21.98 -12.16 14.22
C SER A 78 -22.25 -12.61 12.78
N ASP A 79 -22.17 -11.70 11.82
CA ASP A 79 -22.29 -11.99 10.39
C ASP A 79 -21.30 -11.16 9.56
N TRP A 80 -21.26 -11.43 8.26
CA TRP A 80 -20.25 -10.89 7.32
C TRP A 80 -20.58 -9.49 6.80
N GLN A 81 -21.69 -8.91 7.24
CA GLN A 81 -22.16 -7.61 6.79
C GLN A 81 -21.74 -6.54 7.78
N PHE A 82 -21.28 -5.40 7.28
CA PHE A 82 -21.11 -4.22 8.11
C PHE A 82 -22.48 -3.68 8.54
N ASP A 83 -22.73 -3.63 9.85
CA ASP A 83 -23.96 -3.13 10.46
C ASP A 83 -23.77 -1.76 11.14
N GLY A 84 -22.60 -1.15 10.98
CA GLY A 84 -22.31 0.20 11.46
C GLY A 84 -22.89 1.32 10.59
N ILE A 85 -22.63 2.55 11.01
CA ILE A 85 -22.84 3.75 10.17
C ILE A 85 -21.48 4.08 9.54
N ASP A 86 -21.45 4.16 8.21
CA ASP A 86 -20.25 4.53 7.47
C ASP A 86 -19.79 5.95 7.81
N PHE A 87 -18.49 6.19 7.77
CA PHE A 87 -17.96 7.55 7.72
C PHE A 87 -18.02 8.08 6.27
N MET A 88 -18.86 9.09 6.00
CA MET A 88 -19.06 9.67 4.65
C MET A 88 -18.55 11.12 4.52
N GLY A 89 -18.04 11.70 5.60
CA GLY A 89 -17.56 13.07 5.69
C GLY A 89 -16.10 13.24 5.29
N VAL A 90 -15.51 14.36 5.71
CA VAL A 90 -14.08 14.66 5.50
C VAL A 90 -13.37 14.73 6.85
N PHE A 91 -12.37 13.87 7.05
CA PHE A 91 -11.48 13.92 8.20
C PHE A 91 -10.12 14.47 7.76
N ASP A 92 -9.90 15.77 7.99
CA ASP A 92 -8.62 16.42 7.74
C ASP A 92 -7.74 16.37 8.99
N GLY A 93 -6.71 15.52 8.95
CA GLY A 93 -5.68 15.47 9.97
C GLY A 93 -4.88 16.77 10.08
N ASN A 94 -4.91 17.66 9.07
CA ASN A 94 -4.22 18.96 9.09
C ASN A 94 -2.73 18.83 9.46
N ASN A 95 -2.10 17.72 9.06
CA ASN A 95 -0.74 17.32 9.40
C ASN A 95 -0.48 17.02 10.90
N HIS A 96 -1.54 16.89 11.69
CA HIS A 96 -1.50 16.37 13.05
C HIS A 96 -1.48 14.85 13.07
N LYS A 97 -1.19 14.33 14.26
CA LYS A 97 -1.00 12.90 14.49
C LYS A 97 -1.96 12.36 15.54
N ILE A 98 -2.38 11.11 15.35
CA ILE A 98 -2.98 10.29 16.40
C ILE A 98 -1.94 9.23 16.78
N THR A 99 -1.60 9.16 18.07
CA THR A 99 -0.51 8.30 18.56
C THR A 99 -1.03 7.18 19.46
N ASN A 100 -0.33 6.04 19.46
CA ASN A 100 -0.55 4.90 20.36
C ASN A 100 -1.94 4.24 20.22
N LEU A 101 -2.51 4.20 19.02
CA LEU A 101 -3.74 3.46 18.73
C LEU A 101 -3.54 1.98 19.06
N THR A 102 -4.33 1.42 19.98
CA THR A 102 -4.28 0.00 20.33
C THR A 102 -5.67 -0.61 20.20
N ILE A 103 -5.84 -1.50 19.23
CA ILE A 103 -7.07 -2.28 19.02
C ILE A 103 -6.71 -3.77 19.12
N ASP A 104 -7.45 -4.51 19.95
CA ASP A 104 -7.31 -5.95 20.14
C ASP A 104 -8.66 -6.54 20.56
N ASP A 105 -9.32 -7.29 19.67
CA ASP A 105 -10.60 -7.96 19.96
C ASP A 105 -10.44 -9.42 20.45
N GLY A 106 -9.21 -9.94 20.51
CA GLY A 106 -8.92 -11.32 20.87
C GLY A 106 -8.90 -12.33 19.73
N GLY A 107 -9.03 -11.88 18.47
CA GLY A 107 -8.87 -12.66 17.24
C GLY A 107 -10.05 -13.59 16.93
N THR A 108 -11.28 -13.12 17.12
CA THR A 108 -12.49 -13.89 16.77
C THR A 108 -13.60 -13.00 16.22
N GLY A 109 -13.97 -13.17 14.95
CA GLY A 109 -15.15 -12.53 14.38
C GLY A 109 -14.91 -11.92 13.00
N ASN A 110 -15.91 -11.18 12.53
CA ASN A 110 -15.80 -10.39 11.32
C ASN A 110 -15.45 -8.96 11.73
N ASP A 111 -14.16 -8.70 11.84
CA ASP A 111 -13.68 -7.60 12.67
C ASP A 111 -13.36 -6.36 11.81
N TYR A 112 -14.31 -5.44 11.63
CA TYR A 112 -14.04 -4.18 10.94
C TYR A 112 -13.16 -3.26 11.82
N LEU A 113 -11.86 -3.59 11.94
CA LEU A 113 -10.90 -2.92 12.79
C LEU A 113 -9.99 -1.92 12.07
N GLY A 114 -9.96 -0.72 12.62
CA GLY A 114 -8.99 0.32 12.36
C GLY A 114 -9.32 1.57 13.16
N LEU A 115 -8.63 2.68 12.90
CA LEU A 115 -9.13 3.97 13.39
C LEU A 115 -10.58 4.18 12.91
N PHE A 116 -10.85 3.87 11.64
CA PHE A 116 -12.17 3.80 11.03
C PHE A 116 -12.57 2.33 10.78
N GLY A 117 -13.80 1.94 11.11
CA GLY A 117 -14.30 0.62 10.72
C GLY A 117 -14.68 0.60 9.24
N SER A 118 -15.52 1.55 8.83
CA SER A 118 -15.87 1.73 7.42
C SER A 118 -15.83 3.20 7.02
N ILE A 119 -15.14 3.47 5.90
CA ILE A 119 -15.22 4.73 5.17
C ILE A 119 -16.13 4.51 3.96
N GLY A 120 -17.31 5.13 3.98
CA GLY A 120 -18.33 4.95 2.97
C GLY A 120 -18.07 5.74 1.68
N GLU A 121 -19.08 5.74 0.81
CA GLU A 121 -19.05 6.43 -0.47
C GLU A 121 -18.76 7.93 -0.26
N TYR A 122 -17.73 8.43 -0.96
CA TYR A 122 -17.24 9.81 -0.87
C TYR A 122 -16.58 10.22 0.45
N GLY A 123 -16.43 9.30 1.41
CA GLY A 123 -15.66 9.59 2.62
C GLY A 123 -14.20 9.90 2.30
N GLU A 124 -13.64 10.94 2.93
CA GLU A 124 -12.27 11.37 2.73
C GLU A 124 -11.48 11.39 4.04
N VAL A 125 -10.29 10.79 4.04
CA VAL A 125 -9.34 10.92 5.14
C VAL A 125 -8.02 11.43 4.60
N VAL A 126 -7.63 12.64 5.04
CA VAL A 126 -6.51 13.36 4.46
C VAL A 126 -5.55 13.91 5.51
N ASN A 127 -4.26 14.00 5.16
CA ASN A 127 -3.21 14.65 5.96
C ASN A 127 -3.09 14.14 7.41
N LEU A 128 -3.27 12.84 7.63
CA LEU A 128 -3.31 12.24 8.96
C LEU A 128 -2.16 11.27 9.19
N GLY A 129 -1.42 11.47 10.28
CA GLY A 129 -0.40 10.53 10.75
C GLY A 129 -0.89 9.64 11.89
N LEU A 130 -0.72 8.32 11.76
CA LEU A 130 -0.92 7.37 12.84
C LEU A 130 0.43 6.82 13.32
N GLU A 131 0.84 7.20 14.55
CA GLU A 131 2.17 6.90 15.08
C GLU A 131 2.16 5.88 16.22
N GLY A 132 2.86 4.76 16.01
CA GLY A 132 2.95 3.64 16.95
C GLY A 132 1.63 2.90 17.17
N GLY A 133 1.62 2.03 18.18
CA GLY A 133 0.45 1.22 18.52
C GLY A 133 0.34 -0.09 17.73
N SER A 134 -0.82 -0.72 17.81
CA SER A 134 -1.13 -1.98 17.13
C SER A 134 -2.62 -2.16 16.86
N VAL A 135 -2.97 -2.81 15.76
CA VAL A 135 -4.33 -3.25 15.45
C VAL A 135 -4.31 -4.76 15.22
N SER A 136 -5.04 -5.50 16.05
CA SER A 136 -5.13 -6.97 15.97
C SER A 136 -6.58 -7.42 15.98
N GLY A 137 -6.96 -8.26 15.01
CA GLY A 137 -8.28 -8.89 14.89
C GLY A 137 -8.20 -10.23 14.16
N ASP A 138 -9.31 -10.69 13.58
CA ASP A 138 -9.38 -11.86 12.69
C ASP A 138 -9.53 -11.43 11.22
N GLU A 139 -10.58 -10.70 10.87
CA GLU A 139 -10.88 -10.33 9.48
C GLU A 139 -10.80 -8.82 9.25
N LEU A 140 -10.57 -8.37 8.01
CA LEU A 140 -10.64 -6.95 7.60
C LEU A 140 -9.89 -5.97 8.52
N VAL A 141 -8.60 -6.17 8.70
CA VAL A 141 -7.81 -5.39 9.65
C VAL A 141 -6.93 -4.36 8.92
N GLY A 142 -7.04 -3.09 9.31
CA GLY A 142 -6.14 -2.03 8.86
C GLY A 142 -5.88 -0.95 9.90
N GLY A 143 -4.70 -0.33 9.86
CA GLY A 143 -4.33 0.71 10.82
C GLY A 143 -5.23 1.95 10.79
N LEU A 144 -5.45 2.48 9.58
CA LEU A 144 -6.31 3.63 9.33
C LEU A 144 -7.77 3.20 9.18
N ALA A 145 -8.05 2.23 8.32
CA ALA A 145 -9.40 1.78 8.07
C ALA A 145 -9.47 0.27 7.85
N ALA A 146 -10.53 -0.38 8.33
CA ALA A 146 -10.80 -1.76 7.94
C ALA A 146 -11.29 -1.85 6.49
N MET A 147 -12.27 -1.02 6.14
CA MET A 147 -12.84 -0.97 4.80
C MET A 147 -12.95 0.47 4.28
N GLY A 148 -12.79 0.62 2.96
CA GLY A 148 -13.27 1.80 2.25
C GLY A 148 -14.01 1.47 0.96
N SER A 149 -15.07 2.22 0.69
CA SER A 149 -15.93 2.04 -0.47
C SER A 149 -16.06 3.34 -1.25
N VAL A 150 -15.39 3.43 -2.40
CA VAL A 150 -15.35 4.64 -3.25
C VAL A 150 -14.90 5.88 -2.46
N SER A 151 -13.89 5.69 -1.62
CA SER A 151 -13.37 6.70 -0.69
C SER A 151 -12.02 7.24 -1.15
N ILE A 152 -11.57 8.34 -0.53
CA ILE A 152 -10.28 8.98 -0.82
C ILE A 152 -9.43 8.96 0.45
N THR A 153 -8.26 8.33 0.37
CA THR A 153 -7.22 8.41 1.40
C THR A 153 -6.00 9.09 0.83
N LYS A 154 -5.58 10.22 1.42
CA LYS A 154 -4.48 11.02 0.85
C LYS A 154 -3.54 11.61 1.89
N ASN A 155 -2.23 11.49 1.65
CA ASN A 155 -1.19 11.99 2.56
C ASN A 155 -1.33 11.40 3.98
N CYS A 156 -1.66 10.11 4.07
CA CYS A 156 -1.89 9.41 5.33
C CYS A 156 -0.85 8.31 5.57
N TYR A 157 -0.56 8.01 6.83
CA TYR A 157 0.38 6.93 7.14
C TYR A 157 0.09 6.23 8.45
N PHE A 158 0.58 4.99 8.58
CA PHE A 158 0.61 4.26 9.84
C PHE A 158 1.97 3.59 10.07
N THR A 159 2.41 3.60 11.33
CA THR A 159 3.71 3.04 11.76
C THR A 159 3.58 1.95 12.83
N GLY A 160 2.35 1.66 13.27
CA GLY A 160 2.07 0.56 14.20
C GLY A 160 1.97 -0.79 13.51
N ASN A 161 1.90 -1.86 14.29
CA ASN A 161 1.83 -3.23 13.77
C ASN A 161 0.38 -3.65 13.50
N VAL A 162 0.17 -4.46 12.47
CA VAL A 162 -1.14 -4.99 12.11
C VAL A 162 -1.11 -6.51 12.07
N SER A 163 -2.06 -7.16 12.74
CA SER A 163 -2.24 -8.61 12.68
C SER A 163 -3.69 -9.01 12.45
N GLY A 164 -3.89 -10.01 11.60
CA GLY A 164 -5.18 -10.62 11.36
C GLY A 164 -5.03 -11.99 10.69
N ASN A 165 -6.10 -12.44 10.07
CA ASN A 165 -6.20 -13.71 9.35
C ASN A 165 -6.62 -13.45 7.90
N TRP A 166 -7.70 -12.70 7.66
CA TRP A 166 -8.19 -12.40 6.32
C TRP A 166 -8.26 -10.89 6.03
N GLY A 167 -7.85 -10.47 4.82
CA GLY A 167 -8.03 -9.08 4.39
C GLY A 167 -7.22 -8.10 5.23
N VAL A 168 -5.94 -8.40 5.43
CA VAL A 168 -5.05 -7.64 6.32
C VAL A 168 -4.19 -6.68 5.51
N GLY A 169 -4.32 -5.38 5.77
CA GLY A 169 -3.47 -4.37 5.17
C GLY A 169 -2.88 -3.42 6.21
N GLY A 170 -1.62 -3.02 6.05
CA GLY A 170 -0.97 -2.18 7.06
C GLY A 170 -1.67 -0.83 7.27
N LEU A 171 -2.11 -0.17 6.19
CA LEU A 171 -2.87 1.07 6.29
C LEU A 171 -4.37 0.82 6.21
N VAL A 172 -4.82 0.05 5.22
CA VAL A 172 -6.23 -0.25 5.01
C VAL A 172 -6.41 -1.74 4.75
N GLY A 173 -7.41 -2.38 5.37
CA GLY A 173 -7.81 -3.75 5.06
C GLY A 173 -8.25 -3.89 3.60
N VAL A 174 -9.56 -3.86 3.32
CA VAL A 174 -10.12 -3.97 1.96
C VAL A 174 -10.52 -2.59 1.43
N TRP A 175 -10.15 -2.28 0.18
CA TRP A 175 -10.37 -0.93 -0.36
C TRP A 175 -10.95 -0.91 -1.78
N SER A 176 -11.96 -0.09 -1.97
CA SER A 176 -12.41 0.42 -3.26
C SER A 176 -12.31 1.94 -3.21
N GLY A 177 -11.64 2.58 -4.16
CA GLY A 177 -11.37 4.02 -4.13
C GLY A 177 -9.91 4.40 -4.34
N ASN A 178 -9.55 5.64 -3.98
CA ASN A 178 -8.25 6.22 -4.31
C ASN A 178 -7.35 6.30 -3.07
N VAL A 179 -6.09 5.87 -3.22
CA VAL A 179 -5.05 5.98 -2.19
C VAL A 179 -3.84 6.71 -2.78
N GLU A 180 -3.52 7.89 -2.23
CA GLU A 180 -2.50 8.78 -2.78
C GLU A 180 -1.49 9.24 -1.73
N ASN A 181 -0.20 9.15 -2.05
CA ASN A 181 0.88 9.65 -1.18
C ASN A 181 0.83 9.07 0.24
N CYS A 182 0.47 7.80 0.34
CA CYS A 182 0.29 7.11 1.62
C CYS A 182 1.39 6.09 1.86
N TYR A 183 1.68 5.81 3.13
CA TYR A 183 2.71 4.82 3.44
C TYR A 183 2.49 4.04 4.73
N PHE A 184 3.15 2.90 4.80
CA PHE A 184 3.17 2.04 5.98
C PHE A 184 4.60 1.58 6.32
N THR A 185 4.91 1.51 7.62
CA THR A 185 6.26 1.12 8.10
C THR A 185 6.26 0.10 9.24
N GLY A 186 5.10 -0.29 9.77
CA GLY A 186 5.01 -1.35 10.78
C GLY A 186 5.13 -2.75 10.17
N SER A 187 4.99 -3.80 10.98
CA SER A 187 4.91 -5.17 10.45
C SER A 187 3.46 -5.59 10.19
N VAL A 188 3.21 -6.37 9.14
CA VAL A 188 1.92 -7.02 8.88
C VAL A 188 2.04 -8.54 9.04
N ILE A 189 1.10 -9.14 9.77
CA ILE A 189 0.94 -10.59 9.89
C ILE A 189 -0.49 -10.96 9.49
N GLY A 190 -0.66 -11.86 8.53
CA GLY A 190 -1.96 -12.35 8.08
C GLY A 190 -1.92 -13.80 7.62
N SER A 191 -3.05 -14.34 7.16
CA SER A 191 -3.11 -15.65 6.50
C SER A 191 -3.44 -15.53 5.01
N TRP A 192 -4.54 -14.85 4.67
CA TRP A 192 -5.01 -14.74 3.29
C TRP A 192 -5.32 -13.29 2.91
N MET A 193 -4.90 -12.88 1.71
CA MET A 193 -4.98 -11.49 1.22
C MET A 193 -4.26 -10.55 2.18
N VAL A 194 -2.94 -10.52 2.07
CA VAL A 194 -2.08 -9.74 2.97
C VAL A 194 -1.28 -8.74 2.16
N GLY A 195 -1.34 -7.46 2.53
CA GLY A 195 -0.54 -6.42 1.93
C GLY A 195 0.11 -5.48 2.92
N GLY A 196 1.31 -5.00 2.63
CA GLY A 196 1.97 -4.02 3.50
C GLY A 196 1.20 -2.71 3.60
N LEU A 197 0.50 -2.28 2.54
CA LEU A 197 -0.37 -1.10 2.58
C LEU A 197 -1.85 -1.48 2.55
N LEU A 198 -2.26 -2.27 1.55
CA LEU A 198 -3.66 -2.70 1.33
C LEU A 198 -3.75 -4.22 1.16
N SER A 199 -4.75 -4.88 1.75
CA SER A 199 -4.97 -6.32 1.45
C SER A 199 -5.35 -6.56 -0.01
N GLY A 200 -6.11 -5.63 -0.60
CA GLY A 200 -6.59 -5.65 -1.98
C GLY A 200 -7.99 -5.06 -2.08
N GLY A 201 -8.55 -5.03 -3.29
CA GLY A 201 -9.94 -4.63 -3.49
C GLY A 201 -10.30 -4.24 -4.92
N GLY A 202 -11.37 -3.45 -5.04
CA GLY A 202 -12.12 -3.20 -6.28
C GLY A 202 -11.60 -2.01 -7.10
N PRO A 203 -12.46 -1.32 -7.88
CA PRO A 203 -12.01 -0.25 -8.77
C PRO A 203 -11.44 0.95 -8.01
N GLY A 204 -10.41 1.59 -8.59
CA GLY A 204 -9.71 2.71 -7.98
C GLY A 204 -8.26 2.80 -8.42
N PHE A 205 -7.48 3.65 -7.74
CA PHE A 205 -6.04 3.73 -7.98
C PHE A 205 -5.23 3.91 -6.69
N ILE A 206 -4.01 3.39 -6.73
CA ILE A 206 -2.97 3.59 -5.72
C ILE A 206 -1.83 4.32 -6.41
N SER A 207 -1.46 5.50 -5.90
CA SER A 207 -0.38 6.27 -6.50
C SER A 207 0.56 6.93 -5.51
N ASN A 208 1.86 6.88 -5.81
CA ASN A 208 2.92 7.45 -4.97
C ASN A 208 2.92 6.88 -3.53
N CYS A 209 2.61 5.60 -3.40
CA CYS A 209 2.49 4.93 -2.10
C CYS A 209 3.61 3.93 -1.88
N TYR A 210 3.93 3.65 -0.61
CA TYR A 210 4.96 2.65 -0.31
C TYR A 210 4.77 1.91 1.01
N SER A 211 5.41 0.75 1.10
CA SER A 211 5.52 -0.06 2.33
C SER A 211 6.97 -0.44 2.59
N THR A 212 7.36 -0.50 3.87
CA THR A 212 8.73 -0.82 4.27
C THR A 212 8.89 -1.87 5.36
N GLY A 213 7.85 -2.17 6.14
CA GLY A 213 7.97 -3.17 7.20
C GLY A 213 7.61 -4.58 6.73
N ASP A 214 8.05 -5.59 7.48
CA ASP A 214 7.92 -7.01 7.12
C ASP A 214 6.45 -7.41 6.88
N VAL A 215 6.22 -8.19 5.82
CA VAL A 215 4.89 -8.72 5.48
C VAL A 215 4.93 -10.24 5.50
N ASN A 216 4.27 -10.84 6.49
CA ASN A 216 4.20 -12.28 6.65
C ASN A 216 2.76 -12.75 6.45
N GLY A 217 2.53 -13.56 5.42
CA GLY A 217 1.23 -14.17 5.12
C GLY A 217 1.34 -15.68 4.87
N VAL A 218 0.26 -16.28 4.39
CA VAL A 218 0.26 -17.67 3.89
C VAL A 218 -0.09 -17.70 2.41
N GLU A 219 -1.20 -17.09 2.02
CA GLU A 219 -1.68 -17.08 0.64
C GLU A 219 -1.99 -15.66 0.18
N VAL A 220 -1.54 -15.34 -1.04
CA VAL A 220 -1.76 -14.05 -1.69
C VAL A 220 -1.19 -12.89 -0.86
N VAL A 221 0.14 -12.76 -0.95
CA VAL A 221 0.91 -11.84 -0.11
C VAL A 221 1.70 -10.88 -0.99
N GLY A 222 1.45 -9.59 -0.83
CA GLY A 222 2.19 -8.53 -1.50
C GLY A 222 2.90 -7.62 -0.51
N GLY A 223 4.13 -7.20 -0.82
CA GLY A 223 4.80 -6.22 0.03
C GLY A 223 4.07 -4.86 0.09
N LEU A 224 3.27 -4.51 -0.92
CA LEU A 224 2.38 -3.35 -0.92
C LEU A 224 0.91 -3.75 -0.94
N VAL A 225 0.50 -4.61 -1.89
CA VAL A 225 -0.91 -4.98 -2.11
C VAL A 225 -1.05 -6.49 -2.23
N GLY A 226 -1.94 -7.12 -1.46
CA GLY A 226 -2.22 -8.55 -1.63
C GLY A 226 -2.82 -8.86 -3.02
N ILE A 227 -4.01 -8.33 -3.31
CA ILE A 227 -4.71 -8.49 -4.59
C ILE A 227 -4.93 -7.16 -5.31
N ASN A 228 -4.55 -7.10 -6.58
CA ASN A 228 -5.01 -6.07 -7.51
C ASN A 228 -6.22 -6.58 -8.33
N GLY A 229 -7.43 -6.20 -7.87
CA GLY A 229 -8.71 -6.59 -8.45
C GLY A 229 -9.35 -5.48 -9.30
N ALA A 230 -8.64 -5.02 -10.34
CA ALA A 230 -8.98 -3.85 -11.20
C ALA A 230 -8.63 -2.47 -10.59
N LEU A 231 -7.56 -2.42 -9.81
CA LEU A 231 -6.87 -1.19 -9.43
C LEU A 231 -5.82 -0.80 -10.48
N LEU A 232 -5.58 0.50 -10.53
CA LEU A 232 -4.37 1.08 -11.11
C LEU A 232 -3.33 1.31 -10.01
N ILE A 233 -2.26 0.53 -9.98
CA ILE A 233 -1.10 0.76 -9.12
C ILE A 233 -0.05 1.47 -9.93
N SER A 234 0.32 2.70 -9.54
CA SER A 234 1.29 3.50 -10.26
C SER A 234 2.27 4.19 -9.31
N ASN A 235 3.54 4.25 -9.67
CA ASN A 235 4.53 5.01 -8.92
C ASN A 235 4.66 4.57 -7.47
N CYS A 236 4.52 3.27 -7.23
CA CYS A 236 4.54 2.70 -5.90
C CYS A 236 5.75 1.80 -5.71
N TYR A 237 6.15 1.59 -4.46
CA TYR A 237 7.23 0.67 -4.17
C TYR A 237 7.09 -0.05 -2.85
N SER A 238 7.81 -1.15 -2.73
CA SER A 238 7.93 -1.91 -1.49
C SER A 238 9.39 -2.25 -1.21
N THR A 239 9.82 -1.99 0.02
CA THR A 239 11.11 -2.46 0.56
C THR A 239 10.93 -3.58 1.58
N SER A 240 9.69 -4.01 1.80
CA SER A 240 9.32 -5.07 2.74
C SER A 240 9.93 -6.41 2.38
N ASP A 241 10.47 -7.11 3.38
CA ASP A 241 10.70 -8.55 3.27
C ASP A 241 9.35 -9.28 3.31
N VAL A 242 9.08 -10.11 2.29
CA VAL A 242 7.78 -10.76 2.09
C VAL A 242 7.91 -12.27 2.23
N LYS A 243 7.07 -12.87 3.07
CA LYS A 243 7.03 -14.33 3.29
C LYS A 243 5.61 -14.89 3.13
N GLY A 244 5.50 -16.04 2.48
CA GLY A 244 4.28 -16.84 2.49
C GLY A 244 4.44 -18.21 1.82
N ALA A 245 3.34 -18.76 1.31
CA ALA A 245 3.30 -20.04 0.63
C ALA A 245 2.93 -19.90 -0.85
N ASN A 246 1.78 -19.31 -1.19
CA ASN A 246 1.28 -19.22 -2.57
C ASN A 246 0.99 -17.78 -2.97
N ASP A 247 1.29 -17.42 -4.22
CA ASP A 247 1.03 -16.09 -4.81
C ASP A 247 1.71 -14.96 -4.04
N ILE A 248 3.05 -14.99 -4.05
CA ILE A 248 3.89 -14.11 -3.24
C ILE A 248 4.64 -13.14 -4.15
N GLY A 249 4.42 -11.84 -3.96
CA GLY A 249 5.09 -10.78 -4.70
C GLY A 249 5.72 -9.73 -3.80
N GLY A 250 6.91 -9.24 -4.15
CA GLY A 250 7.54 -8.16 -3.40
C GLY A 250 6.74 -6.85 -3.42
N LEU A 251 5.92 -6.63 -4.45
CA LEU A 251 4.96 -5.51 -4.53
C LEU A 251 3.51 -6.00 -4.46
N VAL A 252 3.12 -6.93 -5.36
CA VAL A 252 1.74 -7.41 -5.48
C VAL A 252 1.67 -8.93 -5.43
N GLY A 253 0.87 -9.52 -4.54
CA GLY A 253 0.71 -10.97 -4.49
C GLY A 253 0.07 -11.52 -5.77
N TYR A 254 -1.10 -10.98 -6.11
CA TYR A 254 -1.86 -11.40 -7.28
C TYR A 254 -2.46 -10.23 -8.06
N ASN A 255 -2.04 -10.06 -9.31
CA ASN A 255 -2.59 -9.10 -10.27
C ASN A 255 -3.57 -9.81 -11.21
N ALA A 256 -4.86 -9.67 -10.96
CA ALA A 256 -5.89 -10.50 -11.60
C ALA A 256 -6.95 -9.70 -12.37
N GLY A 257 -7.03 -8.39 -12.16
CA GLY A 257 -8.20 -7.63 -12.58
C GLY A 257 -9.47 -8.05 -11.85
N ASP A 258 -10.62 -7.59 -12.31
CA ASP A 258 -11.93 -7.92 -11.75
C ASP A 258 -12.78 -8.67 -12.79
N GLY A 259 -13.20 -9.88 -12.43
CA GLY A 259 -13.99 -10.73 -13.33
C GLY A 259 -15.46 -10.37 -13.45
N PHE A 260 -16.01 -9.61 -12.51
CA PHE A 260 -17.36 -9.07 -12.59
C PHE A 260 -17.42 -7.85 -13.51
N LEU A 261 -16.39 -6.99 -13.45
CA LEU A 261 -16.25 -5.79 -14.27
C LEU A 261 -15.57 -6.06 -15.61
N ASN A 262 -14.95 -7.24 -15.78
CA ASN A 262 -14.14 -7.61 -16.94
C ASN A 262 -13.05 -6.55 -17.22
N GLN A 263 -12.36 -6.14 -16.17
CA GLN A 263 -11.31 -5.12 -16.21
C GLN A 263 -9.96 -5.69 -15.78
N PRO A 264 -8.86 -5.35 -16.48
CA PRO A 264 -7.51 -5.75 -16.10
C PRO A 264 -7.02 -5.04 -14.82
N GLY A 265 -6.09 -5.68 -14.11
CA GLY A 265 -5.28 -5.03 -13.09
C GLY A 265 -4.03 -4.39 -13.73
N TYR A 266 -3.75 -3.13 -13.39
CA TYR A 266 -2.61 -2.40 -13.95
C TYR A 266 -1.55 -2.12 -12.88
N ILE A 267 -0.28 -2.42 -13.21
CA ILE A 267 0.88 -2.05 -12.40
C ILE A 267 1.87 -1.31 -13.30
N PHE A 268 2.11 -0.04 -13.01
CA PHE A 268 2.98 0.84 -13.79
C PHE A 268 4.06 1.50 -12.94
N ASN A 269 5.25 1.65 -13.51
CA ASN A 269 6.32 2.48 -12.95
C ASN A 269 6.53 2.19 -11.45
N SER A 270 6.62 0.91 -11.09
CA SER A 270 6.63 0.48 -9.69
C SER A 270 7.69 -0.59 -9.45
N TYR A 271 8.15 -0.71 -8.22
CA TYR A 271 9.29 -1.60 -7.95
C TYR A 271 9.28 -2.22 -6.55
N SER A 272 10.09 -3.26 -6.40
CA SER A 272 10.32 -3.92 -5.12
C SER A 272 11.80 -4.16 -4.87
N THR A 273 12.21 -4.07 -3.61
CA THR A 273 13.62 -4.27 -3.21
C THR A 273 13.83 -5.25 -2.06
N GLY A 274 12.79 -5.52 -1.27
CA GLY A 274 12.85 -6.51 -0.19
C GLY A 274 12.90 -7.94 -0.71
N SER A 275 13.41 -8.85 0.13
CA SER A 275 13.51 -10.26 -0.22
C SER A 275 12.14 -10.93 -0.25
N VAL A 276 11.95 -11.88 -1.17
CA VAL A 276 10.69 -12.60 -1.34
C VAL A 276 10.91 -14.10 -1.13
N HIS A 277 10.18 -14.69 -0.19
CA HIS A 277 10.22 -16.11 0.11
C HIS A 277 8.83 -16.74 0.05
N GLY A 278 8.68 -17.77 -0.78
CA GLY A 278 7.42 -18.48 -0.94
C GLY A 278 7.59 -19.97 -1.22
N THR A 279 6.49 -20.65 -1.49
CA THR A 279 6.49 -22.04 -2.00
C THR A 279 6.18 -22.07 -3.50
N SER A 280 5.05 -21.51 -3.93
CA SER A 280 4.62 -21.51 -5.33
C SER A 280 4.19 -20.12 -5.80
N TYR A 281 4.42 -19.82 -7.09
CA TYR A 281 4.03 -18.55 -7.71
C TYR A 281 4.69 -17.37 -7.00
N VAL A 282 6.02 -17.36 -7.02
CA VAL A 282 6.83 -16.39 -6.27
C VAL A 282 7.54 -15.48 -7.26
N GLY A 283 7.23 -14.19 -7.22
CA GLY A 283 7.88 -13.17 -8.03
C GLY A 283 8.54 -12.11 -7.18
N GLY A 284 9.69 -11.60 -7.61
CA GLY A 284 10.31 -10.47 -6.92
C GLY A 284 9.41 -9.24 -6.89
N LEU A 285 8.59 -9.03 -7.91
CA LEU A 285 7.59 -7.95 -7.97
C LEU A 285 6.15 -8.48 -7.81
N VAL A 286 5.76 -9.46 -8.63
CA VAL A 286 4.38 -9.97 -8.70
C VAL A 286 4.33 -11.49 -8.57
N GLY A 287 3.53 -12.05 -7.67
CA GLY A 287 3.39 -13.51 -7.56
C GLY A 287 2.76 -14.12 -8.82
N ARG A 288 1.54 -13.70 -9.15
CA ARG A 288 0.83 -14.07 -10.39
C ARG A 288 0.28 -12.83 -11.11
N ASN A 289 0.46 -12.77 -12.42
CA ASN A 289 -0.18 -11.80 -13.33
C ASN A 289 -1.13 -12.56 -14.25
N ALA A 290 -2.44 -12.34 -14.13
CA ALA A 290 -3.42 -13.14 -14.85
C ALA A 290 -4.68 -12.37 -15.27
N TYR A 291 -5.36 -12.93 -16.27
CA TYR A 291 -6.73 -12.61 -16.68
C TYR A 291 -6.96 -11.19 -17.22
N TYR A 292 -7.96 -11.07 -18.07
CA TYR A 292 -8.53 -9.80 -18.58
C TYR A 292 -7.53 -8.83 -19.21
N GLY A 293 -6.32 -9.29 -19.58
CA GLY A 293 -5.26 -8.44 -20.09
C GLY A 293 -4.48 -7.68 -19.00
N SER A 294 -4.42 -8.19 -17.76
CA SER A 294 -3.69 -7.57 -16.65
C SER A 294 -2.22 -7.27 -17.01
N VAL A 295 -1.75 -6.07 -16.66
CA VAL A 295 -0.49 -5.50 -17.19
C VAL A 295 0.51 -5.20 -16.09
N VAL A 296 1.76 -5.60 -16.30
CA VAL A 296 2.94 -5.16 -15.57
C VAL A 296 3.86 -4.42 -16.55
N LEU A 297 4.04 -3.11 -16.38
CA LEU A 297 4.78 -2.28 -17.33
C LEU A 297 5.67 -1.24 -16.65
N ASN A 298 6.91 -1.15 -17.13
CA ASN A 298 7.94 -0.27 -16.58
C ASN A 298 8.23 -0.54 -15.10
N CYS A 299 8.36 -1.81 -14.72
CA CYS A 299 8.53 -2.20 -13.33
C CYS A 299 9.80 -3.01 -13.14
N TYR A 300 10.31 -3.04 -11.91
CA TYR A 300 11.50 -3.83 -11.63
C TYR A 300 11.58 -4.39 -10.21
N SER A 301 12.39 -5.43 -10.04
CA SER A 301 12.66 -6.04 -8.74
C SER A 301 14.17 -6.20 -8.52
N THR A 302 14.61 -5.92 -7.29
CA THR A 302 16.02 -6.03 -6.91
C THR A 302 16.28 -6.99 -5.76
N GLY A 303 15.25 -7.36 -5.00
CA GLY A 303 15.36 -8.30 -3.89
C GLY A 303 15.54 -9.75 -4.35
N SER A 304 16.23 -10.56 -3.55
CA SER A 304 16.39 -11.99 -3.80
C SER A 304 15.04 -12.72 -3.73
N VAL A 305 14.83 -13.70 -4.60
CA VAL A 305 13.59 -14.47 -4.68
C VAL A 305 13.88 -15.94 -4.41
N SER A 306 13.13 -16.57 -3.51
CA SER A 306 13.30 -17.99 -3.21
C SER A 306 11.97 -18.74 -3.09
N GLY A 307 11.96 -20.00 -3.55
CA GLY A 307 10.82 -20.89 -3.35
C GLY A 307 10.97 -22.26 -3.99
N TYR A 308 9.86 -22.94 -4.23
CA TYR A 308 9.86 -24.30 -4.79
C TYR A 308 9.47 -24.33 -6.27
N ASN A 309 8.27 -23.87 -6.63
CA ASN A 309 7.72 -24.00 -7.98
C ASN A 309 7.24 -22.66 -8.56
N TYR A 310 7.49 -22.41 -9.85
CA TYR A 310 7.11 -21.17 -10.55
C TYR A 310 7.74 -19.93 -9.89
N ILE A 311 9.07 -19.85 -9.98
CA ILE A 311 9.87 -18.81 -9.33
C ILE A 311 10.45 -17.90 -10.40
N GLY A 312 10.06 -16.62 -10.38
CA GLY A 312 10.57 -15.61 -11.30
C GLY A 312 11.24 -14.47 -10.56
N GLY A 313 12.36 -13.96 -11.10
CA GLY A 313 12.99 -12.78 -10.51
C GLY A 313 12.05 -11.57 -10.48
N LEU A 314 11.14 -11.43 -11.46
CA LEU A 314 10.11 -10.39 -11.50
C LEU A 314 8.71 -10.95 -11.23
N VAL A 315 8.27 -11.93 -12.03
CA VAL A 315 6.91 -12.48 -11.95
C VAL A 315 6.94 -13.99 -11.78
N GLY A 316 6.25 -14.53 -10.77
CA GLY A 316 6.19 -15.99 -10.56
C GLY A 316 5.50 -16.70 -11.73
N GLU A 317 4.29 -16.23 -12.07
CA GLU A 317 3.51 -16.74 -13.21
C GLU A 317 2.83 -15.62 -13.99
N ASN A 318 2.91 -15.70 -15.31
CA ASN A 318 2.16 -14.87 -16.26
C ASN A 318 1.15 -15.77 -17.00
N TYR A 319 -0.14 -15.57 -16.77
CA TYR A 319 -1.20 -16.50 -17.15
C TYR A 319 -2.31 -15.80 -17.96
N ASP A 320 -2.92 -16.51 -18.91
CA ASP A 320 -4.19 -16.17 -19.59
C ASP A 320 -4.35 -14.67 -19.94
N ASP A 321 -3.67 -14.28 -21.03
CA ASP A 321 -3.60 -12.92 -21.57
C ASP A 321 -2.90 -11.88 -20.66
N GLY A 322 -2.27 -12.28 -19.55
CA GLY A 322 -1.40 -11.39 -18.76
C GLY A 322 -0.24 -10.81 -19.59
N ILE A 323 0.04 -9.52 -19.44
CA ILE A 323 1.03 -8.77 -20.23
C ILE A 323 2.18 -8.27 -19.34
N ILE A 324 3.42 -8.56 -19.76
CA ILE A 324 4.64 -8.00 -19.16
C ILE A 324 5.42 -7.22 -20.24
N SER A 325 5.86 -6.00 -19.92
CA SER A 325 6.56 -5.13 -20.88
C SER A 325 7.53 -4.16 -20.19
N ASN A 326 8.69 -3.88 -20.81
CA ASN A 326 9.71 -2.96 -20.28
C ASN A 326 10.05 -3.18 -18.80
N CYS A 327 10.19 -4.43 -18.37
CA CYS A 327 10.49 -4.73 -16.97
C CYS A 327 11.86 -5.37 -16.81
N TYR A 328 12.40 -5.33 -15.59
CA TYR A 328 13.64 -6.06 -15.32
C TYR A 328 13.76 -6.59 -13.90
N SER A 329 14.60 -7.61 -13.71
CA SER A 329 14.95 -8.16 -12.40
C SER A 329 16.46 -8.28 -12.23
N ILE A 330 16.97 -7.99 -11.04
CA ILE A 330 18.40 -8.15 -10.73
C ILE A 330 18.67 -8.98 -9.48
N GLY A 331 17.63 -9.34 -8.71
CA GLY A 331 17.78 -10.20 -7.55
C GLY A 331 18.21 -11.62 -7.92
N ASP A 332 18.96 -12.26 -7.03
CA ASP A 332 19.29 -13.69 -7.13
C ASP A 332 18.02 -14.54 -6.97
N VAL A 333 17.83 -15.51 -7.85
CA VAL A 333 16.64 -16.37 -7.88
C VAL A 333 17.02 -17.82 -7.52
N ASN A 334 16.42 -18.33 -6.45
CA ASN A 334 16.63 -19.69 -5.95
C ASN A 334 15.32 -20.49 -5.93
N GLY A 335 15.13 -21.36 -6.92
CA GLY A 335 13.96 -22.22 -7.03
C GLY A 335 14.30 -23.66 -7.37
N VAL A 336 13.31 -24.55 -7.34
CA VAL A 336 13.49 -25.98 -7.66
C VAL A 336 12.87 -26.35 -9.02
N GLN A 337 11.65 -25.89 -9.29
CA GLN A 337 10.88 -26.22 -10.49
C GLN A 337 10.44 -24.94 -11.19
N TYR A 338 10.67 -24.89 -12.51
CA TYR A 338 10.26 -23.78 -13.39
C TYR A 338 10.72 -22.43 -12.86
N VAL A 339 12.04 -22.23 -12.95
CA VAL A 339 12.75 -21.08 -12.43
C VAL A 339 13.25 -20.24 -13.59
N GLY A 340 12.87 -18.96 -13.62
CA GLY A 340 13.37 -18.02 -14.63
C GLY A 340 13.94 -16.76 -13.99
N GLY A 341 14.97 -16.20 -14.61
CA GLY A 341 15.58 -14.96 -14.15
C GLY A 341 14.58 -13.79 -14.16
N LEU A 342 13.62 -13.80 -15.09
CA LEU A 342 12.52 -12.83 -15.15
C LEU A 342 11.17 -13.44 -14.74
N VAL A 343 10.76 -14.54 -15.39
CA VAL A 343 9.43 -15.15 -15.18
C VAL A 343 9.54 -16.64 -14.86
N GLY A 344 8.84 -17.14 -13.84
CA GLY A 344 8.84 -18.58 -13.53
C GLY A 344 8.12 -19.40 -14.59
N TRP A 345 6.85 -19.07 -14.85
CA TRP A 345 6.04 -19.72 -15.89
C TRP A 345 5.21 -18.71 -16.68
N ASN A 346 5.28 -18.79 -18.01
CA ASN A 346 4.42 -18.04 -18.91
C ASN A 346 3.46 -19.03 -19.61
N TYR A 347 2.16 -18.92 -19.36
CA TYR A 347 1.15 -19.81 -19.94
C TYR A 347 0.00 -19.01 -20.53
N GLN A 348 -0.12 -19.00 -21.86
CA GLN A 348 -1.09 -18.16 -22.57
C GLN A 348 -0.96 -16.65 -22.26
N GLY A 349 0.12 -16.23 -21.59
CA GLY A 349 0.46 -14.82 -21.36
C GLY A 349 1.33 -14.23 -22.47
N GLY A 350 1.38 -12.91 -22.54
CA GLY A 350 2.25 -12.14 -23.42
C GLY A 350 3.41 -11.49 -22.68
N ILE A 351 4.63 -11.70 -23.17
CA ILE A 351 5.80 -10.93 -22.73
C ILE A 351 6.39 -10.26 -23.97
N SER A 352 6.44 -8.94 -23.95
CA SER A 352 6.83 -8.15 -25.11
C SER A 352 7.72 -6.97 -24.73
N ASN A 353 8.29 -6.30 -25.74
CA ASN A 353 9.04 -5.06 -25.60
C ASN A 353 10.18 -5.13 -24.58
N ASN A 354 11.16 -6.01 -24.83
CA ASN A 354 12.50 -5.89 -24.24
C ASN A 354 12.50 -5.84 -22.71
N SER A 355 12.22 -6.99 -22.09
CA SER A 355 12.38 -7.18 -20.65
C SER A 355 13.65 -7.98 -20.35
N PHE A 356 14.31 -7.66 -19.24
CA PHE A 356 15.69 -8.10 -18.99
C PHE A 356 15.90 -8.68 -17.59
N TRP A 357 16.91 -9.51 -17.42
CA TRP A 357 17.36 -9.92 -16.09
C TRP A 357 18.89 -9.93 -16.02
N ASP A 358 19.44 -9.67 -14.83
CA ASP A 358 20.89 -9.69 -14.65
C ASP A 358 21.41 -11.12 -14.44
N THR A 359 22.29 -11.56 -15.35
CA THR A 359 22.88 -12.90 -15.31
C THR A 359 24.01 -13.03 -14.30
N ASP A 360 24.71 -11.93 -13.99
CA ASP A 360 25.87 -11.96 -13.10
C ASP A 360 25.46 -12.02 -11.62
N THR A 361 24.20 -11.69 -11.30
CA THR A 361 23.65 -11.77 -9.94
C THR A 361 23.12 -13.17 -9.58
N GLN A 362 22.99 -14.08 -10.55
CA GLN A 362 22.43 -15.41 -10.32
C GLN A 362 23.47 -16.40 -9.79
N THR A 363 23.46 -16.60 -8.47
CA THR A 363 24.38 -17.51 -7.77
C THR A 363 23.87 -18.95 -7.69
N HIS A 364 22.57 -19.15 -7.95
CA HIS A 364 21.91 -20.48 -7.91
C HIS A 364 21.74 -21.14 -9.29
N GLY A 365 22.47 -20.66 -10.31
CA GLY A 365 22.58 -21.34 -11.60
C GLY A 365 21.36 -21.19 -12.52
N VAL A 366 20.58 -20.13 -12.36
CA VAL A 366 19.51 -19.77 -13.29
C VAL A 366 20.13 -19.32 -14.62
N THR A 367 19.76 -19.99 -15.72
CA THR A 367 20.30 -19.73 -17.07
C THR A 367 19.25 -19.26 -18.08
N GLU A 368 17.97 -19.33 -17.73
CA GLU A 368 16.87 -19.03 -18.62
C GLU A 368 16.09 -17.81 -18.14
N SER A 369 15.62 -16.97 -19.07
CA SER A 369 14.76 -15.84 -18.74
C SER A 369 13.40 -16.28 -18.20
N ILE A 370 12.88 -17.38 -18.76
CA ILE A 370 11.57 -17.94 -18.43
C ILE A 370 11.76 -19.41 -18.07
N GLY A 371 11.29 -19.85 -16.90
CA GLY A 371 11.44 -21.23 -16.46
C GLY A 371 10.67 -22.22 -17.35
N VAL A 372 9.45 -21.86 -17.75
CA VAL A 372 8.66 -22.56 -18.79
C VAL A 372 7.87 -21.54 -19.60
N ASP A 373 7.90 -21.68 -20.92
CA ASP A 373 7.16 -20.80 -21.83
C ASP A 373 6.17 -21.59 -22.71
N GLN A 374 4.90 -21.28 -22.55
CA GLN A 374 3.75 -21.74 -23.32
C GLN A 374 2.84 -20.55 -23.68
N GLY A 375 3.39 -19.33 -23.68
CA GLY A 375 2.72 -18.12 -24.10
C GLY A 375 3.37 -17.50 -25.33
N THR A 376 3.24 -16.18 -25.45
CA THR A 376 3.80 -15.40 -26.57
C THR A 376 4.93 -14.53 -26.04
N THR A 377 6.16 -14.83 -26.41
CA THR A 377 7.35 -14.12 -25.89
C THR A 377 8.12 -13.46 -27.03
N THR A 378 8.46 -12.18 -26.87
CA THR A 378 9.27 -11.43 -27.83
C THR A 378 10.30 -10.56 -27.10
N ASN A 379 11.58 -10.74 -27.46
CA ASN A 379 12.71 -9.99 -26.92
C ASN A 379 12.80 -9.99 -25.40
N VAL A 380 12.94 -11.16 -24.80
CA VAL A 380 13.26 -11.31 -23.37
C VAL A 380 14.66 -11.89 -23.26
N SER A 381 15.54 -11.27 -22.49
CA SER A 381 16.97 -11.65 -22.51
C SER A 381 17.66 -11.43 -21.17
N GLY A 382 18.53 -12.37 -20.80
CA GLY A 382 19.49 -12.18 -19.72
C GLY A 382 20.70 -11.39 -20.22
N LEU A 383 21.15 -10.43 -19.44
CA LEU A 383 22.29 -9.58 -19.76
C LEU A 383 23.26 -9.53 -18.56
N PRO A 384 24.58 -9.47 -18.78
CA PRO A 384 25.54 -9.20 -17.72
C PRO A 384 25.33 -7.82 -17.08
N THR A 385 25.77 -7.63 -15.84
CA THR A 385 25.61 -6.37 -15.10
C THR A 385 26.10 -5.16 -15.90
N ALA A 386 27.25 -5.28 -16.56
CA ALA A 386 27.79 -4.18 -17.37
C ALA A 386 26.84 -3.71 -18.48
N GLN A 387 26.08 -4.63 -19.09
CA GLN A 387 25.09 -4.29 -20.12
C GLN A 387 23.79 -3.76 -19.50
N MET A 388 23.39 -4.32 -18.36
CA MET A 388 22.27 -3.83 -17.54
C MET A 388 22.53 -2.42 -16.96
N GLN A 389 23.78 -1.98 -16.90
CA GLN A 389 24.20 -0.63 -16.48
C GLN A 389 24.51 0.29 -17.66
N THR A 390 24.17 -0.10 -18.90
CA THR A 390 24.45 0.69 -20.11
C THR A 390 23.14 1.21 -20.72
N ARG A 391 22.96 2.53 -20.78
CA ARG A 391 21.77 3.22 -21.32
C ARG A 391 21.43 2.80 -22.74
N SER A 392 22.45 2.64 -23.60
CA SER A 392 22.22 2.28 -24.99
C SER A 392 21.50 0.94 -25.13
N THR A 393 21.75 -0.01 -24.22
CA THR A 393 21.05 -1.30 -24.14
C THR A 393 19.54 -1.10 -24.14
N PHE A 394 19.05 -0.25 -23.25
CA PHE A 394 17.62 -0.01 -23.06
C PHE A 394 17.03 0.93 -24.12
N THR A 395 17.75 1.97 -24.53
CA THR A 395 17.24 2.88 -25.59
C THR A 395 17.14 2.18 -26.95
N SER A 396 18.05 1.25 -27.28
CA SER A 396 17.95 0.41 -28.49
C SER A 396 16.78 -0.57 -28.39
N ALA A 397 16.39 -0.92 -27.17
CA ALA A 397 15.18 -1.66 -26.85
C ALA A 397 13.90 -0.80 -26.81
N GLY A 398 14.00 0.51 -27.09
CA GLY A 398 12.86 1.42 -27.15
C GLY A 398 12.34 1.90 -25.80
N TRP A 399 13.11 1.73 -24.71
CA TRP A 399 12.75 2.27 -23.41
C TRP A 399 12.84 3.81 -23.40
N ASP A 400 11.88 4.44 -22.71
CA ASP A 400 11.76 5.89 -22.65
C ASP A 400 12.67 6.48 -21.55
N PHE A 401 13.81 7.02 -21.97
CA PHE A 401 14.72 7.81 -21.12
C PHE A 401 14.52 9.33 -21.32
N VAL A 402 13.30 9.75 -21.65
CA VAL A 402 12.83 11.13 -21.56
C VAL A 402 11.90 11.27 -20.36
N GLU A 403 10.89 10.39 -20.24
CA GLU A 403 9.82 10.55 -19.24
C GLU A 403 9.81 9.48 -18.14
N ILE A 404 10.43 8.31 -18.35
CA ILE A 404 10.22 7.16 -17.45
C ILE A 404 11.50 6.78 -16.69
N TRP A 405 12.57 6.50 -17.42
CA TRP A 405 13.78 5.89 -16.86
C TRP A 405 14.95 6.85 -16.77
N LEU A 406 15.77 6.72 -15.74
CA LEU A 406 17.09 7.33 -15.59
C LEU A 406 18.14 6.24 -15.41
N ILE A 407 19.36 6.51 -15.84
CA ILE A 407 20.51 5.62 -15.62
C ILE A 407 21.79 6.44 -15.66
N ASN A 408 22.71 6.13 -14.75
CA ASN A 408 24.08 6.61 -14.81
C ASN A 408 24.97 5.50 -15.40
N ASP A 409 25.45 5.72 -16.63
CA ASP A 409 26.16 4.70 -17.42
C ASP A 409 27.35 4.10 -16.66
N GLY A 410 27.34 2.77 -16.53
CA GLY A 410 28.36 1.99 -15.83
C GLY A 410 28.35 2.13 -14.31
N ALA A 411 27.37 2.83 -13.73
CA ALA A 411 27.27 3.06 -12.29
C ALA A 411 25.96 2.54 -11.68
N THR A 412 24.83 2.69 -12.36
CA THR A 412 23.51 2.26 -11.86
C THR A 412 22.76 1.40 -12.86
N TYR A 413 21.77 0.64 -12.37
CA TYR A 413 20.70 0.08 -13.21
C TYR A 413 19.71 1.20 -13.60
N PRO A 414 18.78 0.98 -14.56
CA PRO A 414 17.71 1.92 -14.82
C PRO A 414 16.81 2.10 -13.59
N VAL A 415 16.67 3.32 -13.11
CA VAL A 415 15.73 3.67 -12.03
C VAL A 415 14.60 4.52 -12.60
N LEU A 416 13.45 4.54 -11.94
CA LEU A 416 12.33 5.37 -12.37
C LEU A 416 12.59 6.82 -11.99
N ARG A 417 12.30 7.76 -12.89
CA ARG A 417 12.49 9.21 -12.66
C ARG A 417 11.88 9.71 -11.37
N GLN A 418 10.74 9.17 -11.00
CA GLN A 418 9.99 9.58 -9.82
C GLN A 418 10.54 9.09 -8.49
N GLU A 419 11.50 8.16 -8.47
CA GLU A 419 12.31 7.88 -7.28
C GLU A 419 13.13 9.12 -6.87
N ILE A 420 13.44 9.93 -7.87
CA ILE A 420 14.26 11.13 -7.76
C ILE A 420 13.34 12.35 -7.63
N ARG A 421 12.61 12.48 -6.52
CA ARG A 421 11.97 13.76 -6.18
C ARG A 421 12.86 14.68 -5.33
N SER A 422 14.02 14.19 -4.87
CA SER A 422 14.93 15.02 -4.05
C SER A 422 16.39 14.56 -3.98
N ASP A 423 16.68 13.27 -4.18
CA ASP A 423 18.05 12.71 -4.18
C ASP A 423 18.50 12.43 -5.62
N LEU A 424 18.95 13.49 -6.30
CA LEU A 424 19.32 13.50 -7.72
C LEU A 424 20.64 12.78 -8.00
N ASN A 425 21.45 12.53 -6.99
CA ASN A 425 22.72 11.82 -7.14
C ASN A 425 22.66 10.34 -6.68
N GLY A 426 21.57 9.92 -6.04
CA GLY A 426 21.33 8.55 -5.57
C GLY A 426 22.20 8.14 -4.39
N ASP A 427 22.65 9.09 -3.56
CA ASP A 427 23.56 8.83 -2.42
C ASP A 427 22.83 8.57 -1.08
N GLY A 428 21.49 8.58 -1.10
CA GLY A 428 20.63 8.38 0.05
C GLY A 428 20.43 9.64 0.89
N ARG A 429 20.80 10.82 0.39
CA ARG A 429 20.60 12.12 1.04
C ARG A 429 19.97 13.11 0.07
N VAL A 430 19.42 14.17 0.64
CA VAL A 430 18.95 15.36 -0.10
C VAL A 430 19.82 16.51 0.37
N ASP A 431 20.83 16.86 -0.42
CA ASP A 431 21.79 17.89 -0.08
C ASP A 431 22.20 18.78 -1.27
N PHE A 432 23.26 19.56 -1.08
CA PHE A 432 23.71 20.51 -2.10
C PHE A 432 24.25 19.84 -3.37
N ALA A 433 24.64 18.57 -3.31
CA ALA A 433 25.02 17.80 -4.49
C ALA A 433 23.82 17.55 -5.40
N ASP A 434 22.65 17.28 -4.83
CA ASP A 434 21.40 17.14 -5.58
C ASP A 434 20.98 18.47 -6.22
N PHE A 435 21.12 19.56 -5.46
CA PHE A 435 20.89 20.90 -6.00
C PHE A 435 21.84 21.24 -7.15
N ALA A 436 23.10 20.80 -7.09
CA ALA A 436 24.05 21.04 -8.17
C ALA A 436 23.64 20.30 -9.45
N ILE A 437 23.16 19.05 -9.34
CA ILE A 437 22.64 18.26 -10.47
C ILE A 437 21.37 18.93 -11.03
N PHE A 438 20.45 19.34 -10.16
CA PHE A 438 19.26 20.10 -10.55
C PHE A 438 19.61 21.37 -11.34
N ALA A 439 20.57 22.14 -10.85
CA ALA A 439 20.98 23.40 -11.47
C ALA A 439 21.69 23.20 -12.82
N ASP A 440 22.49 22.13 -12.96
CA ASP A 440 23.15 21.76 -14.21
C ASP A 440 22.12 21.41 -15.30
N HIS A 441 21.12 20.59 -14.96
CA HIS A 441 20.02 20.25 -15.86
C HIS A 441 19.15 21.46 -16.26
N TRP A 442 18.91 22.41 -15.34
CA TRP A 442 18.19 23.64 -15.67
C TRP A 442 18.96 24.48 -16.71
N LEU A 443 20.29 24.59 -16.59
CA LEU A 443 21.10 25.40 -17.50
C LEU A 443 21.20 24.81 -18.92
N GLU A 444 21.10 23.49 -19.07
CA GLU A 444 21.17 22.82 -20.37
C GLU A 444 19.84 22.80 -21.14
N GLY A 445 18.74 23.26 -20.54
CA GLY A 445 17.43 23.32 -21.19
C GLY A 445 16.78 21.95 -21.41
N THR A 446 17.40 20.88 -20.90
CA THR A 446 16.77 19.57 -20.73
C THR A 446 16.05 19.60 -19.39
N GLY A 447 14.77 19.97 -19.40
CA GLY A 447 13.93 19.90 -18.20
C GLY A 447 13.99 18.51 -17.57
N ILE A 448 13.90 18.46 -16.24
CA ILE A 448 13.83 17.22 -15.44
C ILE A 448 12.48 16.56 -15.67
#